data_AF-A0A2V7E6X8-F1
#
_entry.id   AF-A0A2V7E6X8-F1
#
_cell.length_a   1.000
_cell.length_b   1.000
_cell.length_c   1.000
_cell.angle_alpha   90.00
_cell.angle_beta   90.00
_cell.angle_gamma   90.00
#
_symmetry.space_group_name_H-M   'P 1'
#
loop_
_entity.id
_entity.type
_entity.pdbx_description
1 polymer ?
#
loop_
_entity_poly.entity_id
_entity_poly.type
_entity_poly.pdbx_seq_one_letter_code
_entity_poly.pdbx_strand_id
1 'polypeptide(L)'
;MADHHDHASVATYVKVAALLTIITALEVGVIYIRRLTPILIPLLVVMATAKFTLVALFFMHLRYDGRPLSALFVGPLIVATGIALALATLTGAFLVLGR
;
A
#
# COMPACT_ATOMS: atom_id res chain seq x y z
N MET A 1 -33.01 23.71 -12.45
CA MET A 1 -33.86 22.52 -12.23
C MET A 1 -32.91 21.33 -12.14
N ALA A 2 -33.04 20.54 -11.08
CA ALA A 2 -32.19 19.42 -10.65
C ALA A 2 -31.96 18.36 -11.76
N ASP A 3 -31.03 17.40 -11.69
CA ASP A 3 -30.36 16.80 -10.53
C ASP A 3 -29.12 15.98 -10.94
N HIS A 4 -28.40 15.58 -9.90
CA HIS A 4 -27.13 14.90 -9.79
C HIS A 4 -27.05 13.53 -10.47
N HIS A 5 -26.04 13.34 -11.34
CA HIS A 5 -25.68 12.02 -11.85
C HIS A 5 -24.67 11.33 -10.91
N ASP A 6 -25.19 10.33 -10.22
CA ASP A 6 -24.56 9.30 -9.37
C ASP A 6 -23.44 8.52 -10.08
N HIS A 7 -22.28 9.13 -10.30
CA HIS A 7 -21.04 8.41 -10.64
C HIS A 7 -20.04 8.70 -9.54
N ALA A 8 -19.42 7.67 -8.96
CA ALA A 8 -18.37 7.84 -7.95
C ALA A 8 -17.38 8.92 -8.42
N SER A 9 -17.47 10.10 -7.80
CA SER A 9 -17.01 11.34 -8.42
C SER A 9 -15.54 11.25 -8.77
N VAL A 10 -15.17 11.68 -9.98
CA VAL A 10 -13.77 11.93 -10.39
C VAL A 10 -12.99 12.66 -9.27
N ALA A 11 -13.67 13.51 -8.51
CA ALA A 11 -13.11 14.19 -7.34
C ALA A 11 -12.55 13.23 -6.26
N THR A 12 -13.14 12.06 -6.05
CA THR A 12 -12.63 11.05 -5.11
C THR A 12 -11.30 10.47 -5.58
N TYR A 13 -11.20 10.10 -6.86
CA TYR A 13 -9.96 9.59 -7.44
C TYR A 13 -8.85 10.64 -7.41
N VAL A 14 -9.17 11.90 -7.71
CA VAL A 14 -8.23 13.02 -7.63
C VAL A 14 -7.75 13.26 -6.19
N LYS A 15 -8.64 13.17 -5.20
CA LYS A 15 -8.25 13.27 -3.77
C LYS A 15 -7.32 12.14 -3.35
N VAL A 16 -7.58 10.91 -3.76
CA VAL A 16 -6.72 9.76 -3.45
C VAL A 16 -5.38 9.87 -4.17
N ALA A 17 -5.36 10.32 -5.43
CA ALA A 17 -4.13 10.59 -6.17
C ALA A 17 -3.27 11.65 -5.45
N ALA A 18 -3.88 12.75 -5.00
CA ALA A 18 -3.18 13.78 -4.24
C ALA A 18 -2.59 13.23 -2.92
N LEU A 19 -3.35 12.39 -2.20
CA LEU A 19 -2.85 11.73 -0.99
C LEU A 19 -1.65 10.80 -1.29
N LEU A 20 -1.72 10.01 -2.36
CA LEU A 20 -0.60 9.16 -2.80
C LEU A 20 0.65 10.00 -3.10
N THR A 21 0.49 11.11 -3.81
CA THR A 21 1.60 12.04 -4.10
C THR A 21 2.22 12.59 -2.82
N ILE A 22 1.41 12.97 -1.83
CA ILE A 22 1.91 13.45 -0.52
C ILE A 22 2.70 12.34 0.18
N ILE A 23 2.18 11.12 0.22
CA ILE A 23 2.89 9.99 0.85
C ILE A 23 4.23 9.73 0.14
N THR A 24 4.27 9.78 -1.18
CA THR A 24 5.51 9.63 -1.95
C THR A 24 6.50 10.76 -1.68
N ALA A 25 6.05 12.00 -1.61
CA ALA A 25 6.91 13.14 -1.27
C ALA A 25 7.49 12.99 0.15
N LEU A 26 6.69 12.50 1.10
CA LEU A 26 7.14 12.22 2.47
C LEU A 26 8.18 11.09 2.50
N GLU A 27 8.00 10.00 1.74
CA GLU A 27 9.02 8.95 1.64
C GLU A 27 10.35 9.48 1.14
N VAL A 28 10.32 10.25 0.06
CA VAL A 28 11.53 10.88 -0.51
C VAL A 28 12.18 11.76 0.55
N GLY A 29 11.41 12.61 1.24
CA GLY A 29 11.92 13.46 2.32
C GLY A 29 12.54 12.69 3.48
N VAL A 30 11.87 11.63 3.94
CA VAL A 30 12.32 10.77 5.05
C VAL A 30 13.65 10.07 4.72
N ILE A 31 13.86 9.66 3.48
CA ILE A 31 15.12 9.02 3.03
C ILE A 31 16.32 9.98 3.17
N TYR A 32 16.12 11.28 3.00
CA TYR A 32 17.21 12.26 3.14
C TYR A 32 17.54 12.64 4.59
N ILE A 33 16.70 12.28 5.56
CA ILE A 33 16.90 12.62 6.98
C ILE A 33 17.70 11.51 7.68
N ARG A 34 19.01 11.71 7.82
CA ARG A 34 19.93 10.80 8.55
C ARG A 34 19.54 10.51 10.00
N ARG A 35 18.72 11.33 10.67
CA ARG A 35 18.25 11.05 12.04
C ARG A 35 17.20 9.93 12.10
N LEU A 36 16.54 9.62 10.98
CA LEU A 36 15.50 8.59 10.92
C LEU A 36 16.05 7.20 10.59
N THR A 37 17.36 7.06 10.37
CA THR A 37 18.00 5.79 9.98
C THR A 37 17.57 4.57 10.81
N PRO A 38 17.45 4.63 12.16
CA PRO A 38 17.03 3.46 12.95
C PRO A 38 15.59 3.00 12.68
N ILE A 39 14.71 3.92 12.30
CA ILE A 39 13.28 3.66 12.05
C ILE A 39 12.93 3.76 10.57
N LEU A 40 13.93 3.95 9.69
CA LEU A 40 13.72 4.21 8.28
C LEU A 40 13.02 3.03 7.60
N ILE A 41 13.54 1.81 7.82
CA ILE A 41 12.98 0.58 7.26
C ILE A 41 11.50 0.40 7.68
N PRO A 42 11.14 0.34 8.98
CA PRO A 42 9.75 0.14 9.35
C PRO A 42 8.84 1.29 8.90
N LEU A 43 9.32 2.53 8.90
CA LEU A 43 8.56 3.68 8.42
C LEU A 43 8.25 3.59 6.92
N LEU A 44 9.23 3.23 6.10
CA LEU A 44 9.04 3.03 4.67
C LEU A 44 8.10 1.85 4.37
N VAL A 45 8.18 0.77 5.14
CA VAL A 45 7.25 -0.37 5.01
C VAL A 45 5.80 0.06 5.29
N VAL A 46 5.57 0.86 6.33
CA VAL A 46 4.23 1.39 6.65
C VAL A 46 3.72 2.30 5.53
N MET A 47 4.55 3.23 5.04
CA MET A 47 4.17 4.13 3.94
C MET A 47 3.90 3.37 2.63
N ALA A 48 4.71 2.35 2.32
CA ALA A 48 4.53 1.49 1.15
C ALA A 48 3.22 0.70 1.26
N THR A 49 2.93 0.12 2.43
CA THR A 49 1.69 -0.63 2.68
C THR A 49 0.47 0.28 2.54
N ALA A 50 0.51 1.49 3.11
CA ALA A 50 -0.58 2.46 3.01
C ALA A 50 -0.89 2.84 1.55
N LYS A 51 0.13 3.13 0.73
CA LYS A 51 -0.04 3.41 -0.70
C LYS A 51 -0.63 2.21 -1.44
N PHE A 52 -0.11 1.01 -1.19
CA PHE A 52 -0.61 -0.20 -1.80
C PHE A 52 -2.11 -0.41 -1.50
N THR A 53 -2.53 -0.23 -0.24
CA THR A 53 -3.93 -0.34 0.16
C THR A 53 -4.81 0.73 -0.50
N LEU A 54 -4.35 1.99 -0.58
CA LEU A 54 -5.09 3.05 -1.27
C LEU A 54 -5.26 2.74 -2.77
N VAL A 55 -4.21 2.25 -3.43
CA VAL A 55 -4.26 1.84 -4.84
C VAL A 55 -5.19 0.64 -5.03
N ALA A 56 -5.07 -0.39 -4.19
CA ALA A 56 -5.91 -1.59 -4.28
C ALA A 56 -7.40 -1.25 -4.09
N LEU A 57 -7.73 -0.45 -3.07
CA LEU A 57 -9.12 -0.11 -2.77
C LEU A 57 -9.75 0.81 -3.81
N PHE A 58 -9.05 1.87 -4.22
CA PHE A 58 -9.65 2.90 -5.07
C PHE A 58 -9.32 2.72 -6.56
N PHE A 59 -8.04 2.53 -6.93
CA PHE A 59 -7.63 2.46 -8.34
C PHE A 59 -7.79 1.08 -8.97
N MET A 60 -7.67 0.00 -8.19
CA MET A 60 -8.03 -1.36 -8.64
C MET A 60 -9.50 -1.69 -8.41
N HIS A 61 -10.31 -0.70 -8.01
CA HIS A 61 -11.75 -0.80 -7.86
C HIS A 61 -12.26 -1.84 -6.85
N LEU A 62 -11.39 -2.47 -6.02
CA LEU A 62 -11.84 -3.46 -5.01
C LEU A 62 -12.89 -2.93 -4.04
N ARG A 63 -12.91 -1.61 -3.78
CA ARG A 63 -13.95 -0.98 -2.96
C ARG A 63 -15.33 -0.95 -3.63
N TYR A 64 -15.35 -0.93 -4.96
CA TYR A 64 -16.54 -0.80 -5.79
C TYR A 64 -16.94 -2.12 -6.49
N ASP A 65 -16.04 -3.10 -6.55
CA ASP A 65 -16.23 -4.39 -7.20
C ASP A 65 -16.84 -5.47 -6.29
N GLY A 66 -17.39 -6.50 -6.92
CA GLY A 66 -17.96 -7.67 -6.25
C GLY A 66 -16.92 -8.56 -5.57
N ARG A 67 -17.36 -9.27 -4.52
CA ARG A 67 -16.56 -10.24 -3.73
C ARG A 67 -15.66 -11.20 -4.53
N PRO A 68 -16.06 -11.78 -5.70
CA PRO A 68 -15.19 -12.70 -6.43
C PRO A 68 -13.96 -12.02 -7.04
N LEU A 69 -14.07 -10.77 -7.53
CA LEU A 69 -12.95 -10.00 -8.08
C LEU A 69 -11.95 -9.63 -6.97
N SER A 70 -12.47 -9.19 -5.82
CA SER A 70 -11.63 -8.90 -4.65
C SER A 70 -10.93 -10.14 -4.12
N ALA A 71 -11.58 -11.32 -4.14
CA ALA A 71 -10.96 -12.58 -3.75
C ALA A 71 -9.83 -13.01 -4.71
N LEU A 72 -9.99 -12.77 -6.01
CA LEU A 72 -8.97 -13.07 -7.02
C LEU A 72 -7.70 -12.21 -6.83
N PHE A 73 -7.83 -11.01 -6.27
CA PHE A 73 -6.67 -10.18 -5.91
C PHE A 73 -6.06 -10.57 -4.57
N VAL A 74 -6.90 -10.73 -3.54
CA VAL A 74 -6.45 -10.98 -2.16
C VAL A 74 -5.87 -12.39 -1.98
N GLY A 75 -6.40 -13.41 -2.67
CA GLY A 75 -5.91 -14.79 -2.58
C GLY A 75 -4.44 -14.92 -2.95
N PRO A 76 -4.02 -14.55 -4.18
CA PRO A 76 -2.63 -14.53 -4.59
C PRO A 76 -1.75 -13.60 -3.73
N LEU A 77 -2.29 -12.47 -3.25
CA LEU A 77 -1.56 -11.56 -2.37
C LEU A 77 -1.18 -12.21 -1.03
N ILE A 78 -2.10 -12.97 -0.42
CA ILE A 78 -1.84 -13.72 0.82
C ILE A 78 -0.79 -14.80 0.56
N VAL A 79 -0.94 -15.56 -0.53
CA VAL A 79 0.02 -16.62 -0.90
C VAL A 79 1.42 -16.02 -1.14
N ALA A 80 1.52 -14.95 -1.91
CA ALA A 80 2.79 -14.27 -2.18
C ALA A 80 3.45 -13.73 -0.90
N THR A 81 2.66 -13.10 -0.02
CA THR A 81 3.16 -12.60 1.27
C THR A 81 3.62 -13.75 2.17
N GLY A 82 2.86 -14.85 2.22
CA GLY A 82 3.22 -16.05 2.97
C GLY A 82 4.52 -16.68 2.47
N ILE A 83 4.69 -16.80 1.15
CA ILE A 83 5.93 -17.29 0.54
C ILE A 83 7.09 -16.34 0.85
N ALA A 84 6.91 -15.03 0.74
CA ALA A 84 7.95 -14.05 1.06
C ALA A 84 8.41 -14.15 2.51
N LEU A 85 7.48 -14.28 3.46
CA LEU A 85 7.78 -14.47 4.89
C LEU A 85 8.45 -15.82 5.16
N ALA A 86 7.98 -16.89 4.51
CA ALA A 86 8.59 -18.21 4.60
C ALA A 86 10.04 -18.19 4.11
N LEU A 87 10.32 -17.53 2.98
CA LEU A 87 11.69 -17.38 2.46
C LEU A 87 12.56 -16.48 3.36
N ALA A 88 12.02 -15.38 3.88
CA ALA A 88 12.73 -14.47 4.78
C ALA A 88 13.15 -15.17 6.10
N THR A 89 12.32 -16.08 6.59
CA THR A 89 12.60 -16.88 7.80
C THR A 89 13.48 -18.10 7.51
N LEU A 90 13.25 -18.80 6.39
CA LEU A 90 13.98 -20.00 5.98
C LEU A 90 15.46 -19.72 5.69
N THR A 91 15.76 -18.61 5.02
CA THR A 91 17.16 -18.20 4.72
C THR A 91 17.94 -17.80 5.98
N GLY A 92 17.30 -17.77 7.16
CA GLY A 92 17.92 -17.30 8.40
C GLY A 92 18.23 -15.81 8.41
N ALA A 93 17.93 -15.06 7.34
CA ALA A 93 18.18 -13.63 7.22
C ALA A 93 17.51 -12.83 8.35
N PHE A 94 16.31 -13.24 8.77
CA PHE A 94 15.61 -12.65 9.91
C PHE A 94 16.28 -12.95 11.27
N LEU A 95 16.97 -14.09 11.41
CA LEU A 95 17.74 -14.46 12.61
C LEU A 95 19.19 -13.91 12.59
N VAL A 96 19.73 -13.60 11.41
CA VAL A 96 21.05 -13.00 11.20
C VAL A 96 21.04 -11.49 11.41
N LEU A 97 19.96 -10.77 11.05
CA LEU A 97 19.81 -9.34 11.33
C LEU A 97 19.67 -9.00 12.83
N GLY A 98 19.45 -10.02 13.68
CA GLY A 98 19.28 -9.87 15.13
C GLY A 98 20.53 -10.17 15.96
N ARG A 99 21.71 -10.32 15.34
CA ARG A 99 23.01 -10.52 16.02
C ARG A 99 24.03 -9.47 15.60
#